data_AF-A0A7L4Y9I5-F1
#
_entry.id   AF-A0A7L4Y9I5-F1
#
_cell.length_a   1.000
_cell.length_b   1.000
_cell.length_c   1.000
_cell.angle_alpha   90.00
_cell.angle_beta   90.00
_cell.angle_gamma   90.00
#
_symmetry.space_group_name_H-M   'P 1'
#
loop_
_entity.id
_entity.type
_entity.pdbx_description
1 polymer ?
#
loop_
_entity_poly.entity_id
_entity_poly.type
_entity_poly.pdbx_seq_one_letter_code
_entity_poly.pdbx_strand_id
1 'polypeptide(L)'
;MALQISYRGLRLGSDLEITLYWFPREPDRPADYVARVLGAERTPLPRDVDVSGTPEEIASWTTAVAVFVEHIAREQEELRKAQRRIRRWAVTERRKRAKFDDAHRSFEERVRPAAAAYQPVRDVIEARLAEQEAQAREASRRVFQEQERRRAEAVARFREWERRQEVADRPLPGGLSPRQMAARGDAPTSWPPEVQAAAGDLAGWWAGVQASVRNRQARAQAVRKVVEAITRTAAALEAAGRPGISTIKGNPDEVLCGWWIRIDWSDLPDTTRLRTPPALPPGFREETIWQYRLSLPSDQIFTVNRSGEFGFASELKLRGPGGTATRTSGSKRASNDSQKA
;
A
#
# COMPACT_ATOMS: atom_id res chain seq x y z
N MET A 1 26.60 15.21 0.52
CA MET A 1 26.17 14.68 -0.81
C MET A 1 27.33 14.73 -1.79
N ALA A 2 27.62 13.61 -2.43
CA ALA A 2 28.61 13.44 -3.48
C ALA A 2 27.94 12.84 -4.73
N LEU A 3 28.53 13.07 -5.90
CA LEU A 3 28.17 12.42 -7.15
C LEU A 3 29.08 11.22 -7.35
N GLN A 4 28.49 10.03 -7.39
CA GLN A 4 29.17 8.82 -7.82
C GLN A 4 29.14 8.74 -9.35
N ILE A 5 30.31 8.72 -9.98
CA ILE A 5 30.50 8.71 -11.43
C ILE A 5 31.31 7.48 -11.81
N SER A 6 30.73 6.59 -12.61
CA SER A 6 31.47 5.45 -13.16
C SER A 6 32.04 5.81 -14.54
N TYR A 7 33.35 5.81 -14.69
CA TYR A 7 34.00 5.99 -15.98
C TYR A 7 34.34 4.63 -16.58
N ARG A 8 33.88 4.41 -17.82
CA ARG A 8 34.24 3.23 -18.62
C ARG A 8 35.04 3.64 -19.85
N GLY A 9 36.28 3.15 -19.95
CA GLY A 9 37.08 3.27 -21.17
C GLY A 9 36.37 2.60 -22.36
N LEU A 10 36.34 3.25 -23.53
CA LEU A 10 35.61 2.74 -24.70
C LEU A 10 36.12 1.37 -25.18
N ARG A 11 35.14 0.48 -25.44
CA ARG A 11 35.16 -0.69 -26.34
C ARG A 11 36.51 -1.41 -26.45
N LEU A 12 36.76 -2.35 -25.54
CA LEU A 12 37.38 -3.67 -25.78
C LEU A 12 37.64 -4.34 -24.43
N GLY A 13 36.58 -4.61 -23.65
CA GLY A 13 36.67 -5.50 -22.47
C GLY A 13 37.84 -5.25 -21.51
N SER A 14 38.34 -4.02 -21.39
CA SER A 14 39.48 -3.73 -20.54
C SER A 14 39.05 -3.41 -19.11
N ASP A 15 39.82 -3.93 -18.15
CA ASP A 15 39.58 -3.95 -16.70
C ASP A 15 39.54 -2.58 -16.00
N LEU A 16 39.52 -1.48 -16.75
CA LEU A 16 39.56 -0.13 -16.18
C LEU A 16 38.15 0.44 -15.99
N GLU A 17 37.39 -0.16 -15.07
CA GLU A 17 36.18 0.44 -14.50
C GLU A 17 36.58 1.29 -13.28
N ILE A 18 36.40 2.61 -13.41
CA ILE A 18 36.81 3.55 -12.37
C ILE A 18 35.58 4.23 -11.80
N THR A 19 35.36 4.11 -10.51
CA THR A 19 34.36 4.88 -9.77
C THR A 19 35.02 6.11 -9.16
N LEU A 20 34.45 7.27 -9.44
CA LEU A 20 34.86 8.57 -8.92
C LEU A 20 33.77 9.12 -8.02
N TYR A 21 34.18 9.80 -6.95
CA TYR A 21 33.29 10.53 -6.07
C TYR A 21 33.63 12.02 -6.14
N TRP A 22 32.68 12.81 -6.67
CA TRP A 22 32.82 14.24 -6.82
C TRP A 22 31.92 14.97 -5.82
N PHE A 23 32.48 15.89 -5.03
CA PHE A 23 31.71 16.70 -4.09
C PHE A 23 31.54 18.09 -4.69
N PRO A 24 30.40 18.37 -5.35
CA PRO A 24 30.17 19.71 -5.89
C PRO A 24 30.06 20.70 -4.72
N ARG A 25 31.00 21.63 -4.66
CA ARG A 25 30.78 22.92 -3.99
C ARG A 25 30.13 23.84 -5.02
N GLU A 26 28.98 24.45 -4.73
CA GLU A 26 28.42 25.52 -5.58
C GLU A 26 29.48 26.61 -5.87
N PRO A 27 29.40 27.43 -6.94
CA PRO A 27 29.04 27.19 -8.34
C PRO A 27 30.29 27.07 -9.26
N ASP A 28 31.51 27.08 -8.71
CA ASP A 28 32.75 27.32 -9.48
C ASP A 28 33.19 26.14 -10.36
N ARG A 29 32.66 24.93 -10.11
CA ARG A 29 32.80 23.78 -11.00
C ARG A 29 31.45 23.09 -11.12
N PRO A 30 30.72 23.25 -12.24
CA PRO A 30 29.36 22.75 -12.38
C PRO A 30 29.33 21.22 -12.27
N ALA A 31 28.17 20.65 -11.91
CA ALA A 31 27.98 19.20 -11.74
C ALA A 31 28.38 18.38 -12.99
N ASP A 32 28.42 19.03 -14.15
CA ASP A 32 28.88 18.46 -15.41
C ASP A 32 30.40 18.59 -15.64
N TYR A 33 31.20 19.16 -14.72
CA TYR A 33 32.65 19.35 -14.91
C TYR A 33 33.36 18.03 -15.25
N VAL A 34 33.11 16.97 -14.46
CA VAL A 34 33.70 15.65 -14.71
C VAL A 34 33.20 15.07 -16.03
N ALA A 35 31.91 15.20 -16.32
CA ALA A 35 31.33 14.75 -17.59
C ALA A 35 31.86 15.55 -18.80
N ARG A 36 32.15 16.84 -18.64
CA ARG A 36 32.68 17.74 -19.67
C ARG A 36 34.15 17.44 -19.95
N VAL A 37 34.92 17.18 -18.89
CA VAL A 37 36.36 16.88 -18.96
C VAL A 37 36.60 15.46 -19.52
N LEU A 38 35.81 14.48 -19.09
CA LEU A 38 35.96 13.08 -19.52
C LEU A 38 35.14 12.73 -20.78
N GLY A 39 34.19 13.59 -21.16
CA GLY A 39 33.26 13.43 -22.28
C GLY A 39 31.95 12.75 -21.88
N ALA A 40 30.82 13.42 -22.10
CA ALA A 40 29.48 13.01 -21.63
C ALA A 40 29.02 11.62 -22.14
N GLU A 41 29.52 11.17 -23.29
CA GLU A 41 29.24 9.83 -23.83
C GLU A 41 29.90 8.68 -23.03
N ARG A 42 30.82 9.00 -22.12
CA ARG A 42 31.68 8.03 -21.40
C ARG A 42 31.38 7.91 -19.91
N THR A 43 30.43 8.68 -19.42
CA THR A 43 29.94 8.66 -18.04
C THR A 43 28.44 8.39 -18.07
N PRO A 44 27.95 7.27 -17.49
CA PRO A 44 26.52 7.12 -17.22
C PRO A 44 26.06 8.23 -16.27
N LEU A 45 24.75 8.43 -16.19
CA LEU A 45 24.16 9.45 -15.31
C LEU A 45 24.74 9.33 -13.89
N PRO A 46 25.30 10.43 -13.32
CA PRO A 46 25.81 10.41 -11.96
C PRO A 46 24.71 10.05 -10.97
N ARG A 47 25.07 9.29 -9.93
CA ARG A 47 24.17 8.94 -8.83
C ARG A 47 24.51 9.80 -7.63
N ASP A 48 23.51 10.44 -7.04
CA ASP A 48 23.66 11.09 -5.75
C ASP A 48 23.88 10.04 -4.66
N VAL A 49 24.98 10.19 -3.93
CA VAL A 49 25.30 9.39 -2.76
C VAL A 49 25.50 10.31 -1.57
N ASP A 50 24.96 9.93 -0.41
CA ASP A 50 25.25 10.66 0.81
C ASP A 50 26.50 10.08 1.44
N VAL A 51 27.53 10.89 1.57
CA VAL A 51 28.81 10.51 2.17
C VAL A 51 29.12 11.56 3.21
N SER A 52 29.27 11.13 4.45
CA SER A 52 29.68 12.00 5.55
C SER A 52 31.20 12.15 5.59
N GLY A 53 31.67 13.37 5.77
CA GLY A 53 33.08 13.70 6.00
C GLY A 53 33.21 15.08 6.59
N THR A 54 34.34 15.35 7.25
CA THR A 54 34.64 16.71 7.71
C THR A 54 34.88 17.63 6.51
N PRO A 55 34.74 18.96 6.66
CA PRO A 55 35.04 19.89 5.57
C PRO A 55 36.45 19.72 4.97
N GLU A 56 37.43 19.36 5.80
CA GLU A 56 38.82 19.10 5.41
C GLU A 56 38.95 17.80 4.61
N GLU A 57 38.27 16.72 5.04
CA GLU A 57 38.23 15.45 4.31
C GLU A 57 37.59 15.64 2.94
N ILE A 58 36.43 16.31 2.88
CA ILE A 58 35.72 16.58 1.63
C ILE A 58 36.60 17.42 0.69
N ALA A 59 37.31 18.43 1.20
CA ALA A 59 38.25 19.21 0.41
C ALA A 59 39.38 18.34 -0.14
N SER A 60 40.00 17.51 0.71
CA SER A 60 41.07 16.59 0.32
C SER A 60 40.61 15.60 -0.76
N TRP A 61 39.45 14.99 -0.59
CA TRP A 61 38.88 14.06 -1.56
C TRP A 61 38.56 14.74 -2.90
N THR A 62 38.01 15.95 -2.85
CA THR A 62 37.72 16.77 -4.04
C THR A 62 38.98 17.13 -4.80
N THR A 63 40.06 17.49 -4.09
CA THR A 63 41.37 17.74 -4.72
C THR A 63 41.93 16.47 -5.34
N ALA A 64 41.88 15.32 -4.65
CA ALA A 64 42.39 14.06 -5.16
C ALA A 64 41.66 13.62 -6.44
N VAL A 65 40.33 13.70 -6.46
CA VAL A 65 39.55 13.38 -7.66
C VAL A 65 39.80 14.39 -8.79
N ALA A 66 39.98 15.69 -8.48
CA ALA A 66 40.30 16.70 -9.50
C ALA A 66 41.64 16.42 -10.18
N VAL A 67 42.70 16.16 -9.40
CA VAL A 67 44.03 15.79 -9.92
C VAL A 67 43.93 14.55 -10.81
N PHE A 68 43.17 13.55 -10.37
CA PHE A 68 42.99 12.32 -11.14
C PHE A 68 42.22 12.54 -12.45
N VAL A 69 41.13 13.32 -12.41
CA VAL A 69 40.33 13.67 -13.60
C VAL A 69 41.15 14.46 -14.61
N GLU A 70 41.96 15.43 -14.15
CA GLU A 70 42.87 16.21 -15.01
C GLU A 70 43.92 15.31 -15.67
N HIS A 71 44.49 14.35 -14.94
CA HIS A 71 45.43 13.38 -15.49
C HIS A 71 44.79 12.49 -16.56
N ILE A 72 43.60 11.94 -16.30
CA ILE A 72 42.87 11.15 -17.29
C ILE A 72 42.56 11.98 -18.53
N ALA A 73 42.13 13.24 -18.37
CA ALA A 73 41.78 14.11 -19.48
C ALA A 73 42.98 14.36 -20.41
N ARG A 74 44.16 14.61 -19.82
CA ARG A 74 45.41 14.80 -20.56
C ARG A 74 45.79 13.55 -21.36
N GLU A 75 45.79 12.38 -20.72
CA GLU A 75 46.14 11.13 -21.42
C GLU A 75 45.07 10.72 -22.46
N GLN A 76 43.80 11.04 -22.22
CA GLN A 76 42.75 10.86 -23.23
C GLN A 76 42.98 11.72 -24.47
N GLU A 77 43.44 12.96 -24.31
CA GLU A 77 43.74 13.82 -25.45
C GLU A 77 44.92 13.29 -26.27
N GLU A 78 45.96 12.77 -25.62
CA GLU A 78 47.06 12.08 -26.30
C GLU A 78 46.58 10.82 -27.04
N LEU A 79 45.70 10.02 -26.42
CA LEU A 79 45.06 8.89 -27.08
C LEU A 79 44.26 9.34 -28.31
N ARG A 80 43.46 10.40 -28.21
CA ARG A 80 42.71 10.95 -29.36
C ARG A 80 43.63 11.40 -30.49
N LYS A 81 44.74 12.07 -30.17
CA LYS A 81 45.76 12.47 -31.16
C LYS A 81 46.38 11.24 -31.84
N ALA A 82 46.76 10.22 -31.08
CA ALA A 82 47.30 8.97 -31.61
C ALA A 82 46.28 8.27 -32.53
N GLN A 83 45.03 8.16 -32.09
CA GLN A 83 43.93 7.60 -32.87
C GLN A 83 43.70 8.34 -34.19
N ARG A 84 43.70 9.68 -34.18
CA ARG A 84 43.57 10.50 -35.38
C ARG A 84 44.73 10.27 -36.36
N ARG A 85 45.97 10.13 -35.86
CA ARG A 85 47.14 9.80 -36.70
C ARG A 85 47.01 8.43 -37.35
N ILE A 86 46.61 7.40 -36.58
CA ILE A 86 46.42 6.02 -37.07
C ILE A 86 45.34 5.96 -38.15
N ARG A 87 44.22 6.70 -37.99
CA ARG A 87 43.14 6.74 -39.00
C ARG A 87 43.63 7.23 -40.36
N ARG A 88 44.57 8.18 -40.38
CA ARG A 88 45.13 8.78 -41.61
C ARG A 88 46.16 7.89 -42.31
N TRP A 89 46.57 6.76 -41.72
CA TRP A 89 47.55 5.88 -42.34
C TRP A 89 46.93 4.99 -43.41
N ALA A 90 47.61 4.90 -44.56
CA ALA A 90 47.29 3.96 -45.64
C ALA A 90 47.87 2.57 -45.34
N VAL A 91 47.37 1.94 -44.27
CA VAL A 91 47.74 0.57 -43.86
C VAL A 91 46.51 -0.32 -43.77
N THR A 92 46.72 -1.64 -43.87
CA THR A 92 45.65 -2.63 -43.72
C THR A 92 44.89 -2.48 -42.40
N GLU A 93 43.60 -2.83 -42.40
CA GLU A 93 42.72 -2.74 -41.22
C GLU A 93 43.26 -3.49 -40.01
N ARG A 94 43.85 -4.68 -40.22
CA ARG A 94 44.52 -5.46 -39.16
C ARG A 94 45.65 -4.69 -38.47
N ARG A 95 46.47 -3.97 -39.25
CA ARG A 95 47.55 -3.12 -38.71
C ARG A 95 47.01 -1.88 -38.01
N LYS A 96 45.90 -1.29 -38.49
CA LYS A 96 45.24 -0.18 -37.78
C LYS A 96 44.76 -0.62 -36.40
N ARG A 97 44.07 -1.76 -36.32
CA ARG A 97 43.59 -2.34 -35.05
C ARG A 97 44.73 -2.57 -34.05
N ALA A 98 45.79 -3.28 -34.46
CA ALA A 98 46.93 -3.53 -33.58
C ALA A 98 47.55 -2.24 -33.01
N LYS A 99 47.58 -1.16 -33.80
CA LYS A 99 48.08 0.14 -33.32
C LYS A 99 47.09 0.92 -32.47
N PHE A 100 45.79 0.74 -32.69
CA PHE A 100 44.78 1.21 -31.74
C PHE A 100 44.93 0.50 -30.40
N ASP A 101 45.05 -0.83 -30.40
CA ASP A 101 45.21 -1.63 -29.19
C ASP A 101 46.47 -1.23 -28.41
N ASP A 102 47.58 -0.99 -29.10
CA ASP A 102 48.84 -0.51 -28.52
C ASP A 102 48.71 0.90 -27.89
N ALA A 103 48.04 1.82 -28.57
CA ALA A 103 47.76 3.15 -28.04
C ALA A 103 46.84 3.10 -26.82
N HIS A 104 45.85 2.21 -26.82
CA HIS A 104 44.97 1.97 -25.68
C HIS A 104 45.72 1.38 -24.49
N ARG A 105 46.58 0.37 -24.70
CA ARG A 105 47.43 -0.20 -23.64
C ARG A 105 48.35 0.85 -23.03
N SER A 106 48.97 1.67 -23.87
CA SER A 106 49.83 2.78 -23.42
C SER A 106 49.07 3.79 -22.57
N PHE A 107 47.82 4.10 -22.93
CA PHE A 107 46.94 4.95 -22.12
C PHE A 107 46.64 4.32 -20.76
N GLU A 108 46.27 3.04 -20.72
CA GLU A 108 45.98 2.33 -19.46
C GLU A 108 47.20 2.27 -18.54
N GLU A 109 48.38 1.97 -19.08
CA GLU A 109 49.64 1.96 -18.32
C GLU A 109 49.98 3.32 -17.71
N ARG A 110 49.64 4.42 -18.39
CA ARG A 110 49.88 5.79 -17.88
C ARG A 110 48.81 6.28 -16.90
N VAL A 111 47.58 5.77 -17.00
CA VAL A 111 46.50 6.10 -16.06
C VAL A 111 46.59 5.27 -14.78
N ARG A 112 47.11 4.04 -14.85
CA ARG A 112 47.19 3.11 -13.71
C ARG A 112 47.86 3.70 -12.46
N PRO A 113 48.99 4.43 -12.52
CA PRO A 113 49.58 5.07 -11.34
C PRO A 113 48.67 6.13 -10.70
N ALA A 114 47.96 6.91 -11.53
CA ALA A 114 47.04 7.93 -11.03
C ALA A 114 45.79 7.29 -10.41
N ALA A 115 45.31 6.17 -10.96
CA ALA A 115 44.24 5.38 -10.37
C ALA A 115 44.67 4.78 -9.02
N ALA A 116 45.88 4.23 -8.93
CA ALA A 116 46.44 3.73 -7.68
C ALA A 116 46.60 4.84 -6.62
N ALA A 117 46.95 6.07 -7.03
CA ALA A 117 47.03 7.22 -6.12
C ALA A 117 45.65 7.68 -5.61
N TYR A 118 44.60 7.55 -6.43
CA TYR A 118 43.22 7.87 -6.03
C TYR A 118 42.55 6.77 -5.20
N GLN A 119 43.00 5.52 -5.34
CA GLN A 119 42.37 4.34 -4.72
C GLN A 119 42.15 4.48 -3.20
N PRO A 120 43.08 4.98 -2.37
CA PRO A 120 42.84 5.12 -0.94
C PRO A 120 41.65 6.03 -0.60
N VAL A 121 41.47 7.12 -1.36
CA VAL A 121 40.33 8.03 -1.18
C VAL A 121 39.02 7.32 -1.53
N ARG A 122 39.01 6.57 -2.63
CA ARG A 122 37.87 5.76 -3.04
C ARG A 122 37.51 4.73 -1.99
N ASP A 123 38.49 3.99 -1.46
CA ASP A 123 38.27 2.94 -0.46
C ASP A 123 37.66 3.51 0.83
N VAL A 124 38.12 4.68 1.30
CA VAL A 124 37.53 5.36 2.47
C VAL A 124 36.07 5.73 2.21
N ILE A 125 35.75 6.28 1.04
CA ILE A 125 34.39 6.67 0.70
C ILE A 125 33.47 5.45 0.56
N GLU A 126 33.92 4.39 -0.12
CA GLU A 126 33.17 3.15 -0.28
C GLU A 126 32.94 2.44 1.06
N ALA A 127 33.93 2.43 1.95
CA ALA A 127 33.77 1.86 3.30
C ALA A 127 32.71 2.62 4.11
N ARG A 128 32.69 3.95 4.06
CA ARG A 128 31.67 4.77 4.74
C ARG A 128 30.28 4.54 4.17
N LEU A 129 30.15 4.45 2.85
CA LEU A 129 28.88 4.12 2.20
C LEU A 129 28.39 2.73 2.61
N ALA A 130 29.28 1.73 2.64
CA ALA A 130 28.92 0.38 3.06
C ALA A 130 28.45 0.32 4.53
N GLU A 131 29.11 1.07 5.42
CA GLU A 131 28.70 1.18 6.83
C GLU A 131 27.32 1.83 6.97
N GLN A 132 27.09 2.96 6.27
CA GLN A 132 25.80 3.64 6.28
C GLN A 132 24.68 2.75 5.73
N GLU A 133 24.92 2.04 4.64
CA GLU A 133 23.95 1.08 4.10
C GLU A 133 23.68 -0.06 5.07
N ALA A 134 24.69 -0.58 5.76
CA ALA A 134 24.52 -1.62 6.78
C ALA A 134 23.65 -1.13 7.94
N GLN A 135 23.94 0.07 8.46
CA GLN A 135 23.15 0.71 9.51
C GLN A 135 21.70 0.98 9.06
N ALA A 136 21.50 1.48 7.84
CA ALA A 136 20.18 1.71 7.28
C ALA A 136 19.39 0.40 7.14
N ARG A 137 20.03 -0.66 6.63
CA ARG A 137 19.41 -2.00 6.53
C ARG A 137 19.03 -2.55 7.90
N GLU A 138 19.88 -2.40 8.90
CA GLU A 138 19.56 -2.83 10.28
C GLU A 138 18.41 -2.03 10.89
N ALA A 139 18.41 -0.71 10.72
CA ALA A 139 17.32 0.15 11.18
C ALA A 139 15.99 -0.23 10.49
N SER A 140 16.00 -0.43 9.17
CA SER A 140 14.82 -0.91 8.43
C SER A 140 14.36 -2.28 8.91
N ARG A 141 15.27 -3.22 9.20
CA ARG A 141 14.92 -4.53 9.76
C ARG A 141 14.24 -4.41 11.12
N ARG A 142 14.75 -3.56 12.02
CA ARG A 142 14.15 -3.34 13.34
C ARG A 142 12.76 -2.72 13.23
N VAL A 143 12.59 -1.71 12.37
CA VAL A 143 11.28 -1.09 12.11
C VAL A 143 10.30 -2.11 11.55
N PHE A 144 10.73 -2.93 10.59
CA PHE A 144 9.89 -3.99 10.01
C PHE A 144 9.49 -5.04 11.06
N GLN A 145 10.42 -5.51 11.89
CA GLN A 145 10.13 -6.47 12.97
C GLN A 145 9.16 -5.90 14.00
N GLU A 146 9.31 -4.63 14.37
CA GLU A 146 8.40 -3.95 15.29
C GLU A 146 6.99 -3.82 14.69
N GLN A 147 6.90 -3.49 13.39
CA GLN A 147 5.62 -3.45 12.69
C GLN A 147 4.96 -4.83 12.62
N GLU A 148 5.72 -5.88 12.30
CA GLU A 148 5.21 -7.25 12.29
C GLU A 148 4.78 -7.73 13.68
N ARG A 149 5.50 -7.36 14.74
CA ARG A 149 5.08 -7.64 16.14
C ARG A 149 3.76 -6.96 16.47
N ARG A 150 3.65 -5.66 16.22
CA ARG A 150 2.40 -4.90 16.43
C ARG A 150 1.25 -5.46 15.62
N ARG A 151 1.53 -5.93 14.40
CA ARG A 151 0.56 -6.59 13.53
C ARG A 151 0.10 -7.92 14.12
N ALA A 152 1.01 -8.76 14.57
CA ALA A 152 0.68 -10.04 15.20
C ALA A 152 -0.17 -9.85 16.47
N GLU A 153 0.18 -8.87 17.32
CA GLU A 153 -0.59 -8.51 18.51
C GLU A 153 -2.00 -8.00 18.15
N ALA A 154 -2.12 -7.16 17.11
CA ALA A 154 -3.42 -6.69 16.64
C ALA A 154 -4.29 -7.84 16.11
N VAL A 155 -3.72 -8.75 15.32
CA VAL A 155 -4.41 -9.94 14.80
C VAL A 155 -4.85 -10.87 15.92
N ALA A 156 -4.01 -11.08 16.94
CA ALA A 156 -4.37 -11.90 18.10
C ALA A 156 -5.57 -11.32 18.86
N ARG A 157 -5.56 -10.00 19.11
CA ARG A 157 -6.69 -9.30 19.74
C ARG A 157 -7.97 -9.37 18.90
N PHE A 158 -7.85 -9.26 17.57
CA PHE A 158 -8.99 -9.38 16.67
C PHE A 158 -9.59 -10.79 16.68
N ARG A 159 -8.76 -11.84 16.60
CA ARG A 159 -9.22 -13.25 16.69
C ARG A 159 -9.86 -13.57 18.04
N GLU A 160 -9.36 -12.99 19.12
CA GLU A 160 -9.99 -13.12 20.43
C GLU A 160 -11.37 -12.45 20.44
N TRP A 161 -11.48 -11.25 19.88
CA TRP A 161 -12.76 -10.56 19.73
C TRP A 161 -13.74 -11.37 18.86
N GLU A 162 -13.29 -11.96 17.75
CA GLU A 162 -14.09 -12.80 16.85
C GLU A 162 -14.64 -14.03 17.58
N ARG A 163 -13.79 -14.75 18.32
CA ARG A 163 -14.23 -15.89 19.15
C ARG A 163 -15.32 -15.49 20.15
N ARG A 164 -15.24 -14.30 20.75
CA ARG A 164 -16.28 -13.79 21.66
C ARG A 164 -17.60 -13.47 20.94
N GLN A 165 -17.55 -13.07 19.66
CA GLN A 165 -18.75 -12.89 18.83
C GLN A 165 -19.37 -14.24 18.45
N GLU A 166 -18.56 -15.23 18.06
CA GLU A 166 -19.04 -16.58 17.75
C GLU A 166 -19.80 -17.21 18.92
N VAL A 167 -19.31 -17.01 20.15
CA VAL A 167 -20.00 -17.46 21.37
C VAL A 167 -21.36 -16.78 21.53
N ALA A 168 -21.47 -15.49 21.18
CA ALA A 168 -22.74 -14.77 21.24
C ALA A 168 -23.75 -15.26 20.19
N ASP A 169 -23.27 -15.82 19.08
CA ASP A 169 -24.10 -16.32 17.98
C ASP A 169 -24.39 -17.84 18.07
N ARG A 170 -23.62 -18.59 18.85
CA ARG A 170 -23.82 -20.03 19.06
C ARG A 170 -25.07 -20.32 19.90
N PRO A 171 -25.96 -21.24 19.47
CA PRO A 171 -27.08 -21.70 20.29
C PRO A 171 -26.60 -22.35 21.59
N LEU A 172 -27.22 -22.00 22.71
CA LEU A 172 -27.00 -22.68 23.99
C LEU A 172 -27.85 -23.96 24.06
N PRO A 173 -27.64 -24.84 25.06
CA PRO A 173 -28.46 -26.06 25.25
C PRO A 173 -29.97 -25.81 25.34
N GLY A 174 -30.41 -24.58 25.65
CA GLY A 174 -31.81 -24.13 25.61
C GLY A 174 -32.31 -23.63 24.24
N GLY A 175 -31.53 -23.83 23.17
CA GLY A 175 -31.88 -23.51 21.78
C GLY A 175 -31.64 -22.06 21.35
N LEU A 176 -31.67 -21.09 22.27
CA LEU A 176 -31.38 -19.69 21.96
C LEU A 176 -29.90 -19.38 22.11
N SER A 177 -29.36 -18.58 21.19
CA SER A 177 -28.04 -17.96 21.35
C SER A 177 -28.11 -16.75 22.29
N PRO A 178 -26.99 -16.35 22.91
CA PRO A 178 -26.95 -15.13 23.72
C PRO A 178 -27.46 -13.90 22.96
N ARG A 179 -27.15 -13.76 21.66
CA ARG A 179 -27.65 -12.65 20.83
C ARG A 179 -29.17 -12.71 20.63
N GLN A 180 -29.75 -13.90 20.51
CA GLN A 180 -31.21 -14.08 20.42
C GLN A 180 -31.90 -13.78 21.76
N MET A 181 -31.30 -14.20 22.88
CA MET A 181 -31.77 -13.86 24.23
C MET A 181 -31.77 -12.33 24.44
N ALA A 182 -30.68 -11.66 24.06
CA ALA A 182 -30.59 -10.19 24.13
C ALA A 182 -31.65 -9.50 23.26
N ALA A 183 -32.00 -10.06 22.10
CA ALA A 183 -33.04 -9.53 21.23
C ALA A 183 -34.46 -9.64 21.80
N ARG A 184 -34.68 -10.62 22.68
CA ARG A 184 -35.94 -10.80 23.43
C ARG A 184 -36.00 -9.98 24.72
N GLY A 185 -34.87 -9.40 25.13
CA GLY A 185 -34.76 -8.71 26.42
C GLY A 185 -34.54 -9.67 27.59
N ASP A 186 -34.18 -10.92 27.33
CA ASP A 186 -33.91 -11.90 28.38
C ASP A 186 -32.66 -11.51 29.17
N ALA A 187 -32.68 -11.71 30.49
CA ALA A 187 -31.54 -11.49 31.37
C ALA A 187 -31.20 -12.80 32.10
N PRO A 188 -30.30 -13.63 31.56
CA PRO A 188 -29.96 -14.90 32.20
C PRO A 188 -29.32 -14.67 33.57
N THR A 189 -29.78 -15.44 34.56
CA THR A 189 -29.23 -15.43 35.93
C THR A 189 -27.92 -16.21 36.04
N SER A 190 -27.65 -17.10 35.09
CA SER A 190 -26.39 -17.85 35.00
C SER A 190 -26.04 -18.18 33.55
N TRP A 191 -24.74 -18.33 33.27
CA TRP A 191 -24.21 -18.69 31.96
C TRP A 191 -23.65 -20.12 31.97
N PRO A 192 -23.79 -20.90 30.89
CA PRO A 192 -23.13 -22.19 30.78
C PRO A 192 -21.60 -22.06 30.91
N PRO A 193 -20.88 -23.05 31.47
CA PRO A 193 -19.43 -22.99 31.69
C PRO A 193 -18.62 -22.62 30.44
N GLU A 194 -19.05 -23.08 29.27
CA GLU A 194 -18.44 -22.77 27.98
C GLU A 194 -18.47 -21.27 27.65
N VAL A 195 -19.59 -20.60 27.96
CA VAL A 195 -19.75 -19.15 27.77
C VAL A 195 -18.90 -18.40 28.80
N GLN A 196 -18.86 -18.89 30.05
CA GLN A 196 -18.02 -18.30 31.10
C GLN A 196 -16.53 -18.33 30.71
N ALA A 197 -16.05 -19.48 30.23
CA ALA A 197 -14.67 -19.66 29.80
C ALA A 197 -14.30 -18.78 28.59
N ALA A 198 -15.21 -18.60 27.63
CA ALA A 198 -14.91 -17.89 26.40
C ALA A 198 -15.13 -16.36 26.48
N ALA A 199 -16.09 -15.90 27.28
CA ALA A 199 -16.38 -14.47 27.44
C ALA A 199 -15.39 -13.76 28.37
N GLY A 200 -14.87 -14.46 29.39
CA GLY A 200 -14.03 -13.88 30.43
C GLY A 200 -14.84 -12.91 31.31
N ASP A 201 -14.75 -11.61 31.05
CA ASP A 201 -15.60 -10.59 31.69
C ASP A 201 -17.05 -10.72 31.18
N LEU A 202 -17.84 -11.57 31.83
CA LEU A 202 -19.22 -11.87 31.47
C LEU A 202 -20.12 -10.64 31.50
N ALA A 203 -19.96 -9.76 32.48
CA ALA A 203 -20.80 -8.57 32.63
C ALA A 203 -20.53 -7.58 31.50
N GLY A 204 -19.26 -7.28 31.22
CA GLY A 204 -18.86 -6.42 30.12
C GLY A 204 -19.20 -7.02 28.75
N TRP A 205 -18.99 -8.33 28.56
CA TRP A 205 -19.36 -9.03 27.34
C TRP A 205 -20.87 -8.98 27.10
N TRP A 206 -21.68 -9.29 28.11
CA TRP A 206 -23.14 -9.30 27.98
C TRP A 206 -23.73 -7.92 27.69
N ALA A 207 -23.26 -6.88 28.38
CA ALA A 207 -23.63 -5.50 28.08
C ALA A 207 -23.28 -5.12 26.63
N GLY A 208 -22.14 -5.59 26.12
CA GLY A 208 -21.74 -5.44 24.73
C GLY A 208 -22.67 -6.15 23.74
N VAL A 209 -23.08 -7.39 24.04
CA VAL A 209 -24.06 -8.15 23.23
C VAL A 209 -25.40 -7.42 23.19
N GLN A 210 -25.92 -6.98 24.34
CA GLN A 210 -27.17 -6.24 24.42
C GLN A 210 -27.12 -4.92 23.65
N ALA A 211 -26.03 -4.16 23.77
CA ALA A 211 -25.84 -2.93 23.01
C ALA A 211 -25.77 -3.20 21.50
N SER A 212 -25.11 -4.30 21.08
CA SER A 212 -25.00 -4.68 19.66
C SER A 212 -26.36 -4.98 19.06
N VAL A 213 -27.20 -5.69 19.81
CA VAL A 213 -28.57 -6.01 19.42
C VAL A 213 -29.44 -4.77 19.34
N ARG A 214 -29.39 -3.88 20.35
CA ARG A 214 -30.10 -2.59 20.33
C ARG A 214 -29.75 -1.77 19.09
N ASN A 215 -28.46 -1.65 18.76
CA ASN A 215 -28.03 -0.93 17.57
C ASN A 215 -28.50 -1.59 16.27
N ARG A 216 -28.51 -2.94 16.20
CA ARG A 216 -29.03 -3.67 15.05
C ARG A 216 -30.54 -3.40 14.85
N GLN A 217 -31.31 -3.40 15.94
CA GLN A 217 -32.75 -3.09 15.92
C GLN A 217 -33.00 -1.63 15.52
N ALA A 218 -32.27 -0.68 16.12
CA ALA A 218 -32.34 0.75 15.78
C ALA A 218 -32.06 0.98 14.29
N ARG A 219 -31.03 0.33 13.74
CA ARG A 219 -30.73 0.38 12.31
C ARG A 219 -31.84 -0.20 11.45
N ALA A 220 -32.38 -1.38 11.80
CA ALA A 220 -33.46 -2.00 11.05
C ALA A 220 -34.71 -1.10 11.04
N GLN A 221 -35.04 -0.49 12.18
CA GLN A 221 -36.13 0.48 12.29
C GLN A 221 -35.85 1.74 11.47
N ALA A 222 -34.61 2.25 11.48
CA ALA A 222 -34.20 3.38 10.67
C ALA A 222 -34.39 3.10 9.18
N VAL A 223 -33.85 1.99 8.67
CA VAL A 223 -33.99 1.60 7.26
C VAL A 223 -35.46 1.40 6.90
N ARG A 224 -36.24 0.73 7.76
CA ARG A 224 -37.68 0.57 7.57
C ARG A 224 -38.39 1.92 7.42
N LYS A 225 -38.12 2.89 8.30
CA LYS A 225 -38.70 4.24 8.21
C LYS A 225 -38.33 4.95 6.90
N VAL A 226 -37.07 4.81 6.43
CA VAL A 226 -36.66 5.37 5.13
C VAL A 226 -37.45 4.74 4.00
N VAL A 227 -37.52 3.40 3.95
CA VAL A 227 -38.23 2.69 2.89
C VAL A 227 -39.71 3.05 2.90
N GLU A 228 -40.37 3.03 4.06
CA GLU A 228 -41.77 3.42 4.19
C GLU A 228 -42.02 4.88 3.81
N ALA A 229 -41.08 5.80 4.10
CA ALA A 229 -41.16 7.18 3.66
C ALA A 229 -41.06 7.28 2.12
N ILE A 230 -40.07 6.62 1.51
CA ILE A 230 -39.90 6.57 0.05
C ILE A 230 -41.16 6.02 -0.62
N THR A 231 -41.69 4.89 -0.13
CA THR A 231 -42.89 4.26 -0.69
C THR A 231 -44.11 5.17 -0.57
N ARG A 232 -44.33 5.83 0.58
CA ARG A 232 -45.44 6.77 0.76
C ARG A 232 -45.30 8.00 -0.14
N THR A 233 -44.11 8.58 -0.24
CA THR A 233 -43.85 9.72 -1.12
C THR A 233 -44.09 9.35 -2.58
N ALA A 234 -43.62 8.18 -3.01
CA ALA A 234 -43.84 7.70 -4.37
C ALA A 234 -45.32 7.51 -4.69
N ALA A 235 -46.09 6.90 -3.78
CA ALA A 235 -47.53 6.73 -3.95
C ALA A 235 -48.27 8.09 -4.01
N ALA A 236 -47.85 9.06 -3.19
CA ALA A 236 -48.43 10.41 -3.22
C ALA A 236 -48.12 11.16 -4.53
N LEU A 237 -46.91 10.98 -5.07
CA LEU A 237 -46.55 11.53 -6.38
C LEU A 237 -47.41 10.93 -7.50
N GLU A 238 -47.60 9.62 -7.50
CA GLU A 238 -48.46 8.93 -8.48
C GLU A 238 -49.91 9.41 -8.39
N ALA A 239 -50.45 9.54 -7.18
CA ALA A 239 -51.79 10.08 -6.95
C ALA A 239 -51.93 11.53 -7.45
N ALA A 240 -50.85 12.30 -7.45
CA ALA A 240 -50.81 13.66 -7.97
C ALA A 240 -50.49 13.74 -9.48
N GLY A 241 -50.46 12.61 -10.19
CA GLY A 241 -50.12 12.55 -11.62
C GLY A 241 -48.65 12.85 -11.93
N ARG A 242 -47.76 12.70 -10.94
CA ARG A 242 -46.31 12.84 -11.08
C ARG A 242 -45.63 11.47 -11.12
N PRO A 243 -44.43 11.34 -11.72
CA PRO A 243 -43.67 10.10 -11.72
C PRO A 243 -43.39 9.57 -10.31
N GLY A 244 -43.70 8.30 -10.06
CA GLY A 244 -43.38 7.58 -8.82
C GLY A 244 -42.61 6.29 -9.06
N ILE A 245 -42.69 5.34 -8.12
CA ILE A 245 -41.93 4.07 -8.18
C ILE A 245 -42.37 3.22 -9.37
N SER A 246 -43.65 3.25 -9.75
CA SER A 246 -44.17 2.52 -10.91
C SER A 246 -43.64 3.07 -12.24
N THR A 247 -43.41 4.38 -12.33
CA THR A 247 -42.85 5.04 -13.53
C THR A 247 -41.41 4.59 -13.78
N ILE A 248 -40.59 4.53 -12.73
CA ILE A 248 -39.21 4.01 -12.79
C ILE A 248 -39.18 2.52 -13.17
N LYS A 249 -40.15 1.72 -12.67
CA LYS A 249 -40.25 0.30 -13.02
C LYS A 249 -40.74 0.05 -14.45
N GLY A 250 -41.57 0.94 -14.99
CA GLY A 250 -42.09 0.87 -16.35
C GLY A 250 -41.06 1.27 -17.40
N ASN A 251 -40.25 2.30 -17.10
CA ASN A 251 -39.23 2.85 -18.00
C ASN A 251 -37.90 3.06 -17.25
N PRO A 252 -37.10 2.00 -17.04
CA PRO A 252 -35.88 2.07 -16.22
C PRO A 252 -34.75 2.92 -16.82
N ASP A 253 -34.80 3.19 -18.13
CA ASP A 253 -33.74 3.92 -18.87
C ASP A 253 -34.04 5.43 -19.02
N GLU A 254 -35.17 5.91 -18.48
CA GLU A 254 -35.60 7.31 -18.58
C GLU A 254 -34.98 8.18 -17.48
N VAL A 255 -34.37 9.30 -17.85
CA VAL A 255 -33.73 10.22 -16.89
C VAL A 255 -34.79 11.09 -16.22
N LEU A 256 -35.04 10.86 -14.94
CA LEU A 256 -36.03 11.59 -14.15
C LEU A 256 -35.36 12.54 -13.14
N CYS A 257 -35.86 13.78 -13.05
CA CYS A 257 -35.48 14.72 -11.99
C CYS A 257 -36.20 14.35 -10.68
N GLY A 258 -35.43 14.03 -9.64
CA GLY A 258 -35.94 13.56 -8.35
C GLY A 258 -36.37 14.65 -7.37
N TRP A 259 -36.93 14.21 -6.23
CA TRP A 259 -37.36 15.07 -5.12
C TRP A 259 -36.45 14.88 -3.90
N TRP A 260 -36.21 15.96 -3.15
CA TRP A 260 -35.50 15.88 -1.88
C TRP A 260 -36.42 15.39 -0.78
N ILE A 261 -36.04 14.30 -0.09
CA ILE A 261 -36.76 13.77 1.06
C ILE A 261 -35.99 14.13 2.33
N ARG A 262 -36.65 14.83 3.26
CA ARG A 262 -36.13 15.04 4.62
C ARG A 262 -36.76 14.03 5.55
N ILE A 263 -35.93 13.26 6.26
CA ILE A 263 -36.37 12.23 7.19
C ILE A 263 -36.11 12.73 8.61
N ASP A 264 -37.15 12.71 9.44
CA ASP A 264 -37.01 12.93 10.87
C ASP A 264 -36.64 11.62 11.57
N TRP A 265 -35.59 11.68 12.38
CA TRP A 265 -35.00 10.55 13.09
C TRP A 265 -35.24 10.61 14.60
N SER A 266 -35.95 11.63 15.07
CA SER A 266 -36.28 11.88 16.48
C SER A 266 -36.86 10.66 17.21
N ASP A 267 -37.70 9.89 16.52
CA ASP A 267 -38.37 8.70 17.05
C ASP A 267 -37.54 7.40 16.92
N LEU A 268 -36.24 7.47 16.61
CA LEU A 268 -35.37 6.30 16.63
C LEU A 268 -34.94 5.97 18.06
N PRO A 269 -34.87 4.69 18.44
CA PRO A 269 -34.33 4.31 19.73
C PRO A 269 -32.86 4.74 19.84
N ASP A 270 -32.47 5.17 21.04
CA ASP A 270 -31.11 5.63 21.32
C ASP A 270 -30.06 4.59 20.92
N THR A 271 -29.07 5.04 20.14
CA THR A 271 -27.92 4.21 19.80
C THR A 271 -26.95 4.16 20.97
N THR A 272 -26.56 2.95 21.38
CA THR A 272 -25.53 2.78 22.40
C THR A 272 -24.17 2.76 21.73
N ARG A 273 -23.19 3.53 22.22
CA ARG A 273 -21.82 3.43 21.70
C ARG A 273 -21.26 2.04 21.99
N LEU A 274 -20.99 1.26 20.94
CA LEU A 274 -20.30 -0.02 21.09
C LEU A 274 -18.81 0.24 21.33
N ARG A 275 -18.18 -0.66 22.09
CA ARG A 275 -16.72 -0.78 22.02
C ARG A 275 -16.36 -1.10 20.57
N THR A 276 -15.58 -0.24 19.95
CA THR A 276 -15.08 -0.45 18.59
C THR A 276 -14.26 -1.74 18.57
N PRO A 277 -14.37 -2.60 17.55
CA PRO A 277 -13.44 -3.71 17.40
C PRO A 277 -12.00 -3.15 17.42
N PRO A 278 -11.02 -3.91 17.94
CA PRO A 278 -9.63 -3.48 17.87
C PRO A 278 -9.25 -3.20 16.42
N ALA A 279 -8.62 -2.04 16.18
CA ALA A 279 -8.21 -1.65 14.84
C ALA A 279 -7.29 -2.71 14.23
N LEU A 280 -7.62 -3.13 13.00
CA LEU A 280 -6.70 -3.94 12.20
C LEU A 280 -5.63 -3.03 11.61
N PRO A 281 -4.39 -3.51 11.43
CA PRO A 281 -3.36 -2.76 10.74
C PRO A 281 -3.74 -2.53 9.26
N PRO A 282 -3.38 -1.38 8.66
CA PRO A 282 -3.65 -1.08 7.26
C PRO A 282 -3.16 -2.19 6.32
N GLY A 283 -4.01 -2.59 5.36
CA GLY A 283 -3.66 -3.59 4.33
C GLY A 283 -4.04 -5.03 4.70
N PHE A 284 -4.77 -5.24 5.79
CA PHE A 284 -5.39 -6.53 6.07
C PHE A 284 -6.62 -6.71 5.16
N ARG A 285 -6.71 -7.80 4.39
CA ARG A 285 -7.87 -8.07 3.50
C ARG A 285 -9.22 -8.05 4.22
N GLU A 286 -9.24 -8.29 5.53
CA GLU A 286 -10.47 -8.21 6.33
C GLU A 286 -10.88 -6.77 6.67
N GLU A 287 -10.00 -5.75 6.60
CA GLU A 287 -10.43 -4.34 6.66
C GLU A 287 -11.47 -4.02 5.59
N THR A 288 -11.38 -4.66 4.41
CA THR A 288 -12.37 -4.48 3.34
C THR A 288 -13.69 -5.22 3.55
N ILE A 289 -13.75 -6.17 4.49
CA ILE A 289 -14.98 -6.90 4.87
C ILE A 289 -15.62 -6.27 6.12
N TRP A 290 -14.85 -5.54 6.92
CA TRP A 290 -15.31 -4.88 8.13
C TRP A 290 -15.28 -3.36 7.95
N GLN A 291 -16.25 -2.82 7.19
CA GLN A 291 -16.40 -1.37 7.10
C GLN A 291 -16.86 -0.79 8.45
N TYR A 292 -16.02 0.09 8.97
CA TYR A 292 -15.97 0.67 10.32
C TYR A 292 -17.23 1.39 10.84
N ARG A 293 -18.37 1.34 10.14
CA ARG A 293 -19.56 2.09 10.56
C ARG A 293 -20.61 1.27 11.30
N LEU A 294 -20.76 -0.03 11.05
CA LEU A 294 -21.89 -0.79 11.60
C LEU A 294 -21.48 -2.25 11.72
N SER A 295 -21.33 -2.77 12.94
CA SER A 295 -20.90 -4.14 13.24
C SER A 295 -21.87 -5.21 12.71
N LEU A 296 -21.85 -5.41 11.40
CA LEU A 296 -22.31 -6.56 10.64
C LEU A 296 -21.18 -6.89 9.65
N PRO A 297 -20.95 -8.16 9.29
CA PRO A 297 -20.09 -8.48 8.16
C PRO A 297 -20.62 -7.74 6.91
N SER A 298 -19.72 -7.14 6.11
CA SER A 298 -20.09 -6.24 4.99
C SER A 298 -20.98 -6.88 3.93
N ASP A 299 -21.10 -8.20 3.96
CA ASP A 299 -21.90 -8.98 3.06
C ASP A 299 -23.38 -8.95 3.42
N GLN A 300 -23.87 -8.26 4.46
CA GLN A 300 -25.32 -8.20 4.73
C GLN A 300 -25.90 -6.79 4.56
N ILE A 301 -26.72 -6.61 3.52
CA ILE A 301 -27.53 -5.41 3.31
C ILE A 301 -28.95 -5.70 3.76
N PHE A 302 -29.52 -4.82 4.59
CA PHE A 302 -30.96 -4.87 4.89
C PHE A 302 -31.70 -4.39 3.64
N THR A 303 -32.49 -5.29 3.05
CA THR A 303 -33.19 -5.05 1.78
C THR A 303 -34.63 -5.53 1.88
N VAL A 304 -35.46 -5.03 0.97
CA VAL A 304 -36.81 -5.53 0.76
C VAL A 304 -36.71 -6.62 -0.31
N ASN A 305 -37.12 -7.84 0.03
CA ASN A 305 -37.10 -8.94 -0.93
C ASN A 305 -38.17 -8.72 -2.04
N ARG A 306 -38.18 -9.59 -3.05
CA ARG A 306 -39.14 -9.48 -4.17
C ARG A 306 -40.61 -9.63 -3.75
N SER A 307 -40.90 -10.19 -2.57
CA SER A 307 -42.25 -10.29 -2.00
C SER A 307 -42.65 -9.09 -1.15
N GLY A 308 -41.78 -8.08 -0.98
CA GLY A 308 -42.08 -6.90 -0.16
C GLY A 308 -41.76 -7.09 1.33
N GLU A 309 -41.20 -8.23 1.73
CA GLU A 309 -40.82 -8.50 3.10
C GLU A 309 -39.41 -7.97 3.39
N PHE A 310 -39.25 -7.41 4.58
CA PHE A 310 -37.98 -6.87 5.06
C PHE A 310 -37.07 -8.00 5.54
N GLY A 311 -35.81 -8.03 5.07
CA GLY A 311 -34.83 -9.02 5.49
C GLY A 311 -33.39 -8.58 5.26
N PHE A 312 -32.45 -9.37 5.77
CA PHE A 312 -31.03 -9.21 5.45
C PHE A 312 -30.71 -10.08 4.23
N ALA A 313 -30.08 -9.50 3.20
CA ALA A 313 -29.60 -10.23 2.03
C ALA A 313 -28.08 -10.20 1.96
N SER A 314 -27.51 -11.29 1.46
CA SER A 314 -26.09 -11.39 1.21
C SER A 314 -25.69 -10.58 -0.04
N GLU A 315 -24.77 -9.63 0.09
CA GLU A 315 -24.13 -8.91 -1.01
C GLU A 315 -23.05 -9.80 -1.64
N LEU A 316 -23.37 -10.45 -2.76
CA LEU A 316 -22.39 -11.17 -3.57
C LEU A 316 -21.65 -10.14 -4.45
N LYS A 317 -20.48 -9.69 -4.00
CA LYS A 317 -19.57 -8.88 -4.83
C LYS A 317 -18.92 -9.76 -5.91
N LEU A 318 -19.59 -9.92 -7.04
CA LEU A 318 -18.97 -10.47 -8.24
C LEU A 318 -18.08 -9.40 -8.88
N ARG A 319 -16.76 -9.49 -8.67
CA ARG A 319 -15.77 -8.71 -9.43
C ARG A 319 -15.64 -9.31 -10.83
N GLY A 320 -16.43 -8.81 -11.77
CA GLY A 320 -16.15 -8.97 -13.19
C GLY A 320 -15.09 -7.95 -13.65
N PRO A 321 -14.28 -8.23 -14.68
CA PRO A 321 -13.36 -7.27 -15.25
C PRO A 321 -14.18 -6.25 -16.06
N GLY A 322 -14.47 -5.09 -15.47
CA GLY A 322 -15.14 -3.98 -16.16
C GLY A 322 -16.13 -3.13 -15.35
N GLY A 323 -16.44 -3.50 -14.10
CA GLY A 323 -17.31 -2.67 -13.26
C GLY A 323 -17.98 -3.46 -12.12
N THR A 324 -18.28 -2.77 -11.02
CA THR A 324 -19.07 -3.31 -9.90
C THR A 324 -20.53 -3.47 -10.33
N ALA A 325 -20.94 -4.70 -10.62
CA ALA A 325 -22.36 -5.06 -10.71
C ALA A 325 -22.81 -5.63 -9.37
N THR A 326 -23.73 -4.95 -8.68
CA THR A 326 -24.34 -5.44 -7.44
C THR A 326 -25.48 -6.38 -7.79
N ARG A 327 -25.40 -7.65 -7.39
CA ARG A 327 -26.49 -8.63 -7.56
C ARG A 327 -26.90 -9.17 -6.20
N THR A 328 -28.13 -8.90 -5.79
CA THR A 328 -28.72 -9.44 -4.56
C THR A 328 -29.31 -10.82 -4.84
N SER A 329 -28.80 -11.86 -4.18
CA SER A 329 -29.40 -13.21 -4.23
C SER A 329 -30.27 -13.42 -3.00
N GLY A 330 -31.58 -13.56 -3.20
CA GLY A 330 -32.49 -13.96 -2.13
C GLY A 330 -32.30 -15.45 -1.83
N SER A 331 -31.89 -15.78 -0.60
CA SER A 331 -31.89 -17.16 -0.11
C SER A 331 -33.34 -17.61 0.12
N LYS A 332 -33.89 -18.44 -0.79
CA LYS A 332 -35.06 -19.27 -0.49
C LYS A 332 -34.60 -20.40 0.43
N ARG A 333 -34.72 -20.23 1.74
CA ARG A 333 -34.92 -21.40 2.61
C ARG A 333 -36.39 -21.77 2.52
N ALA A 334 -36.69 -22.75 1.67
CA ALA A 334 -37.97 -23.43 1.74
C ALA A 334 -38.03 -24.17 3.08
N SER A 335 -38.88 -23.72 4.00
CA SER A 335 -39.39 -24.59 5.06
C SER A 335 -40.48 -25.45 4.42
N ASN A 336 -40.09 -26.62 3.91
CA ASN A 336 -41.00 -27.75 3.80
C ASN A 336 -41.16 -28.33 5.20
N ASP A 337 -42.41 -28.35 5.68
CA ASP A 337 -43.05 -29.39 6.50
C ASP A 337 -44.29 -28.76 7.15
N SER A 338 -45.44 -28.84 6.49
CA SER A 338 -46.41 -29.95 6.56
C SER A 338 -47.42 -29.74 7.70
N GLN A 339 -48.57 -29.15 7.34
CA GLN A 339 -49.82 -29.35 8.05
C GLN A 339 -50.56 -30.56 7.44
N LYS A 340 -51.14 -31.38 8.33
CA LYS A 340 -52.18 -32.42 8.17
C LYS A 340 -51.71 -33.84 7.84
N ALA A 341 -51.58 -34.67 8.89
CA ALA A 341 -52.70 -35.51 9.36
C ALA A 341 -52.67 -35.57 10.89
#